data_AF-A0A6N4XS51-F1
#
_entry.id   AF-A0A6N4XS51-F1
#
_cell.length_a   1.000
_cell.length_b   1.000
_cell.length_c   1.000
_cell.angle_alpha   90.00
_cell.angle_beta   90.00
_cell.angle_gamma   90.00
#
_symmetry.space_group_name_H-M   'P 1'
#
loop_
_entity.id
_entity.type
_entity.pdbx_description
1 polymer ?
#
loop_
_entity_poly.entity_id
_entity_poly.type
_entity_poly.pdbx_seq_one_letter_code
_entity_poly.pdbx_strand_id
1 'polypeptide(L)'
;MKTILKYTSILSILLSFSCCVNQKKKDEEQIKETVQKFWEKAKINDFEGYRRLIADPGVFSGVMQVDLNFIHKNYDKINPNDILLKDIKVKDTSIAGPNMHQKYVQYVIKKENDTNYVKKPLIITLLFYKPGGYDKIFNRKILQNHIGWAQ
;
A
#
# COMPACT_ATOMS: atom_id res chain seq x y z
N MET A 1 32.71 -31.76 23.77
CA MET A 1 31.27 -31.88 23.45
C MET A 1 30.46 -30.61 23.79
N LYS A 2 30.58 -30.03 25.00
CA LYS A 2 29.87 -28.79 25.40
C LYS A 2 30.15 -27.56 24.51
N THR A 3 31.37 -27.42 23.99
CA THR A 3 31.77 -26.28 23.14
C THR A 3 31.20 -26.37 21.73
N ILE A 4 31.22 -27.55 21.11
CA ILE A 4 30.66 -27.80 19.77
C ILE A 4 29.14 -27.57 19.75
N LEU A 5 28.42 -27.98 20.80
CA LEU A 5 26.98 -27.70 20.96
C LEU A 5 26.65 -26.19 21.08
N LYS A 6 27.55 -25.39 21.67
CA LYS A 6 27.36 -23.93 21.77
C LYS A 6 27.50 -23.25 20.40
N TYR A 7 28.47 -23.68 19.58
CA TYR A 7 28.68 -23.08 18.26
C TYR A 7 27.59 -23.44 17.25
N THR A 8 27.04 -24.66 17.29
CA THR A 8 25.91 -25.05 16.43
C THR A 8 24.63 -24.28 16.78
N SER A 9 24.38 -24.01 18.05
CA SER A 9 23.22 -23.21 18.49
C SER A 9 23.30 -21.75 18.03
N ILE A 10 24.48 -21.14 18.07
CA ILE A 10 24.71 -19.75 17.62
C ILE A 10 24.58 -19.64 16.08
N LEU A 11 25.07 -20.64 15.34
CA LEU A 11 25.00 -20.65 13.87
C LEU A 11 23.55 -20.76 13.36
N SER A 12 22.72 -21.58 14.02
CA SER A 12 21.29 -21.71 13.69
C SER A 12 20.52 -20.41 13.91
N ILE A 13 20.87 -19.67 14.97
CA ILE A 13 20.26 -18.36 15.27
C ILE A 13 20.62 -17.33 14.18
N LEU A 14 21.88 -17.28 13.74
CA LEU A 14 22.33 -16.36 12.67
C LEU A 14 21.66 -16.66 11.32
N LEU A 15 21.51 -17.94 10.95
CA LEU A 15 20.83 -18.35 9.71
C LEU A 15 19.33 -18.01 9.73
N SER A 16 18.69 -18.10 10.91
CA SER A 16 17.28 -17.76 11.09
C SER A 16 17.00 -16.28 10.83
N PHE A 17 17.86 -15.39 11.35
CA PHE A 17 17.73 -13.95 11.13
C PHE A 17 17.92 -13.53 9.66
N SER A 18 18.83 -14.18 8.93
CA SER A 18 19.04 -13.91 7.51
C SER A 18 17.79 -14.23 6.67
N CYS A 19 17.08 -15.31 7.00
CA CYS A 19 15.89 -15.72 6.26
C CYS A 19 14.71 -14.76 6.49
N CYS A 20 14.48 -14.33 7.74
CA CYS A 20 13.41 -13.39 8.08
C CYS A 20 13.62 -12.01 7.46
N VAL A 21 14.85 -11.49 7.47
CA VAL A 21 15.18 -10.18 6.86
C VAL A 21 14.96 -10.22 5.34
N ASN A 22 15.33 -11.32 4.69
CA ASN A 22 15.17 -11.47 3.24
C ASN A 22 13.68 -11.54 2.84
N GLN A 23 12.86 -12.26 3.60
CA GLN A 23 11.42 -12.33 3.35
C GLN A 23 10.73 -10.98 3.53
N LYS A 24 11.07 -10.23 4.60
CA LYS A 24 10.51 -8.89 4.81
C LYS A 24 10.83 -7.95 3.65
N LYS A 25 12.06 -7.98 3.14
CA LYS A 25 12.48 -7.16 2.01
C LYS A 25 11.70 -7.52 0.74
N LYS A 26 11.58 -8.81 0.43
CA LYS A 26 10.80 -9.30 -0.72
C LYS A 26 9.33 -8.89 -0.63
N ASP A 27 8.75 -9.02 0.57
CA ASP A 27 7.37 -8.62 0.85
C ASP A 27 7.16 -7.11 0.58
N GLU A 28 8.09 -6.26 1.04
CA GLU A 28 8.05 -4.82 0.79
C GLU A 28 8.25 -4.44 -0.68
N GLU A 29 9.15 -5.13 -1.39
CA GLU A 29 9.39 -4.92 -2.83
C GLU A 29 8.13 -5.21 -3.66
N GLN A 30 7.45 -6.33 -3.38
CA GLN A 30 6.21 -6.68 -4.06
C GLN A 30 5.11 -5.65 -3.81
N ILE A 31 4.98 -5.17 -2.57
CA ILE A 31 4.02 -4.09 -2.25
C ILE A 31 4.35 -2.82 -3.03
N LYS A 32 5.62 -2.41 -3.07
CA LYS A 32 6.05 -1.22 -3.81
C LYS A 32 5.76 -1.33 -5.30
N GLU A 33 5.99 -2.49 -5.90
CA GLU A 33 5.65 -2.76 -7.31
C GLU A 33 4.14 -2.61 -7.56
N THR A 34 3.30 -3.17 -6.69
CA THR A 34 1.84 -3.03 -6.81
C THR A 34 1.38 -1.59 -6.67
N VAL A 35 1.99 -0.83 -5.75
CA VAL A 35 1.72 0.60 -5.54
C VAL A 35 2.13 1.42 -6.77
N GLN A 36 3.27 1.11 -7.39
CA GLN A 36 3.70 1.76 -8.63
C GLN A 36 2.68 1.53 -9.74
N LYS A 37 2.29 0.26 -9.97
CA LYS A 37 1.26 -0.09 -10.95
C LYS A 37 -0.06 0.63 -10.68
N PHE A 38 -0.49 0.71 -9.42
CA PHE A 38 -1.69 1.45 -9.03
C PHE A 38 -1.64 2.90 -9.52
N TRP A 39 -0.55 3.60 -9.24
CA TRP A 39 -0.37 4.99 -9.65
C TRP A 39 -0.22 5.16 -11.15
N GLU A 40 0.46 4.25 -11.84
CA GLU A 40 0.55 4.24 -13.31
C GLU A 40 -0.84 4.11 -13.93
N LYS A 41 -1.66 3.18 -13.44
CA LYS A 41 -3.03 2.97 -13.93
C LYS A 41 -3.93 4.16 -13.62
N ALA A 42 -3.78 4.75 -12.42
CA ALA A 42 -4.49 5.95 -12.04
C ALA A 42 -4.13 7.17 -12.90
N LYS A 43 -2.85 7.31 -13.27
CA LYS A 43 -2.37 8.41 -14.11
C LYS A 43 -3.05 8.43 -15.48
N ILE A 44 -3.22 7.26 -16.10
CA ILE A 44 -3.77 7.12 -17.45
C ILE A 44 -5.25 6.74 -17.49
N ASN A 45 -5.95 6.72 -16.35
CA ASN A 45 -7.34 6.29 -16.22
C ASN A 45 -7.63 4.86 -16.74
N ASP A 46 -6.67 3.94 -16.61
CA ASP A 46 -6.81 2.54 -17.05
C ASP A 46 -7.63 1.73 -16.05
N PHE A 47 -8.95 1.69 -16.25
CA PHE A 47 -9.86 0.99 -15.34
C PHE A 47 -9.62 -0.51 -15.29
N GLU A 48 -9.36 -1.18 -16.40
CA GLU A 48 -9.14 -2.63 -16.41
C GLU A 48 -7.81 -3.01 -15.73
N GLY A 49 -6.76 -2.23 -15.97
CA GLY A 49 -5.50 -2.37 -15.25
C GLY A 49 -5.68 -2.13 -13.76
N TYR A 50 -6.37 -1.06 -13.37
CA TYR A 50 -6.67 -0.75 -11.97
C TYR A 50 -7.47 -1.88 -11.30
N ARG A 51 -8.54 -2.34 -11.95
CA ARG A 51 -9.42 -3.41 -11.49
C ARG A 51 -8.67 -4.71 -11.22
N ARG A 52 -7.66 -5.05 -12.03
CA ARG A 52 -6.82 -6.25 -11.85
C ARG A 52 -5.94 -6.19 -10.60
N LEU A 53 -5.66 -5.00 -10.08
CA LEU A 53 -4.88 -4.82 -8.85
C LEU A 53 -5.74 -4.95 -7.59
N ILE A 54 -7.07 -4.89 -7.70
CA ILE A 54 -7.98 -4.96 -6.56
C ILE A 54 -8.44 -6.41 -6.34
N ALA A 55 -8.44 -6.86 -5.09
CA ALA A 55 -9.01 -8.15 -4.71
C ALA A 55 -10.55 -8.11 -4.84
N ASP A 56 -11.13 -9.19 -5.36
CA ASP A 56 -12.58 -9.35 -5.56
C ASP A 56 -13.28 -8.18 -6.29
N PRO A 57 -12.81 -7.80 -7.51
CA PRO A 57 -13.26 -6.59 -8.18
C PRO A 57 -14.73 -6.60 -8.62
N GLY A 58 -15.38 -7.76 -8.67
CA GLY A 58 -16.75 -7.90 -9.19
C GLY A 58 -17.82 -7.18 -8.36
N VAL A 59 -17.58 -6.98 -7.06
CA VAL A 59 -18.60 -6.47 -6.13
C VAL A 59 -18.60 -4.93 -6.05
N PHE A 60 -17.53 -4.26 -6.49
CA PHE A 60 -17.32 -2.82 -6.23
C PHE A 60 -16.88 -2.00 -7.46
N SER A 61 -17.19 -2.48 -8.67
CA SER A 61 -16.79 -1.84 -9.95
C SER A 61 -17.14 -0.35 -10.01
N GLY A 62 -18.36 0.03 -9.61
CA GLY A 62 -18.80 1.42 -9.60
C GLY A 62 -17.96 2.31 -8.68
N VAL A 63 -17.67 1.86 -7.46
CA VAL A 63 -16.85 2.61 -6.49
C VAL A 63 -15.41 2.74 -6.99
N MET A 64 -14.85 1.67 -7.55
CA MET A 64 -13.51 1.70 -8.14
C MET A 64 -13.41 2.71 -9.29
N GLN A 65 -14.44 2.79 -10.14
CA GLN A 65 -14.44 3.73 -11.25
C GLN A 65 -14.54 5.18 -10.76
N VAL A 66 -15.32 5.44 -9.71
CA VAL A 66 -15.39 6.77 -9.07
C VAL A 66 -14.04 7.15 -8.46
N ASP A 67 -13.42 6.24 -7.69
CA ASP A 67 -12.12 6.46 -7.06
C ASP A 67 -11.04 6.73 -8.12
N LEU A 68 -10.97 5.90 -9.16
CA LEU A 68 -10.02 6.05 -10.27
C LEU A 68 -10.20 7.39 -10.98
N ASN A 69 -11.43 7.74 -11.37
CA ASN A 69 -11.73 9.00 -12.06
C ASN A 69 -11.36 10.21 -11.20
N PHE A 70 -11.58 10.14 -9.88
CA PHE A 70 -11.19 11.20 -8.97
C PHE A 70 -9.68 11.39 -8.93
N ILE A 71 -8.92 10.29 -8.77
CA ILE A 71 -7.44 10.35 -8.72
C ILE A 71 -6.91 10.89 -10.05
N HIS A 72 -7.38 10.34 -11.18
CA HIS A 72 -6.94 10.74 -12.51
C HIS A 72 -7.15 12.24 -12.75
N LYS A 73 -8.36 12.76 -12.49
CA LYS A 73 -8.68 14.19 -12.68
C LYS A 73 -7.84 15.14 -11.81
N ASN A 74 -7.31 14.64 -10.69
CA ASN A 74 -6.55 15.43 -9.74
C ASN A 74 -5.08 14.99 -9.63
N TYR A 75 -4.59 14.19 -10.59
CA TYR A 75 -3.32 13.47 -10.47
C TYR A 75 -2.16 14.43 -10.18
N ASP A 76 -2.04 15.50 -10.95
CA ASP A 76 -0.92 16.45 -10.81
C ASP A 76 -0.94 17.19 -9.46
N LYS A 77 -2.12 17.35 -8.84
CA LYS A 77 -2.26 17.95 -7.51
C LYS A 77 -1.99 16.94 -6.40
N ILE A 78 -2.37 15.69 -6.62
CA ILE A 78 -2.22 14.59 -5.67
C ILE A 78 -0.78 14.09 -5.62
N ASN A 79 -0.15 13.94 -6.79
CA ASN A 79 1.15 13.34 -6.99
C ASN A 79 2.01 14.18 -7.96
N PRO A 80 2.32 15.44 -7.62
CA PRO A 80 3.10 16.31 -8.49
C PRO A 80 4.48 15.70 -8.75
N ASN A 81 4.87 15.63 -10.03
CA ASN A 81 6.15 15.05 -10.47
C ASN A 81 6.41 13.64 -9.91
N ASP A 82 5.34 12.86 -9.75
CA ASP A 82 5.36 11.50 -9.25
C ASP A 82 6.05 11.36 -7.88
N ILE A 83 6.01 12.39 -7.02
CA ILE A 83 6.69 12.44 -5.72
C ILE A 83 6.29 11.30 -4.77
N LEU A 84 5.03 10.86 -4.82
CA LEU A 84 4.50 9.77 -4.00
C LEU A 84 5.09 8.40 -4.39
N LEU A 85 5.73 8.27 -5.55
CA LEU A 85 6.44 7.06 -5.98
C LEU A 85 7.86 6.96 -5.41
N LYS A 86 8.45 8.07 -4.94
CA LYS A 86 9.86 8.13 -4.53
C LYS A 86 10.10 7.57 -3.13
N ASP A 87 9.13 7.70 -2.23
CA ASP A 87 9.26 7.26 -0.81
C ASP A 87 8.01 6.49 -0.37
N ILE A 88 7.79 5.32 -0.98
CA ILE A 88 6.67 4.43 -0.62
C ILE A 88 6.95 3.79 0.74
N LYS A 89 6.19 4.20 1.76
CA LYS A 89 6.28 3.68 3.13
C LYS A 89 5.30 2.55 3.36
N VAL A 90 5.82 1.33 3.48
CA VAL A 90 5.07 0.15 3.87
C VAL A 90 4.99 0.08 5.40
N LYS A 91 3.79 -0.06 5.95
CA LYS A 91 3.54 -0.12 7.39
C LYS A 91 2.77 -1.40 7.72
N ASP A 92 3.05 -1.98 8.88
CA ASP A 92 2.26 -3.10 9.42
C ASP A 92 0.96 -2.57 10.05
N THR A 93 -0.15 -3.32 9.94
CA THR A 93 -1.36 -3.00 10.71
C THR A 93 -1.25 -3.55 12.13
N SER A 94 -2.05 -2.99 13.05
CA SER A 94 -2.17 -3.49 14.43
C SER A 94 -3.07 -4.73 14.55
N ILE A 95 -3.64 -5.24 13.45
CA ILE A 95 -4.53 -6.40 13.47
C ILE A 95 -3.68 -7.66 13.60
N ALA A 96 -3.46 -8.07 14.84
CA ALA A 96 -2.68 -9.24 15.22
C ALA A 96 -3.55 -10.50 15.21
N GLY A 97 -3.48 -11.27 14.12
CA GLY A 97 -3.82 -12.68 14.11
C GLY A 97 -2.60 -13.48 13.63
N PRO A 98 -2.37 -14.72 14.11
CA PRO A 98 -1.13 -15.47 13.84
C PRO A 98 -0.84 -15.70 12.35
N ASN A 99 -1.84 -15.54 11.47
CA ASN A 99 -1.71 -15.64 10.01
C ASN A 99 -2.24 -14.42 9.25
N MET A 100 -2.55 -13.32 9.94
CA MET A 100 -3.15 -12.13 9.35
C MET A 100 -2.13 -10.99 9.22
N HIS A 101 -1.03 -11.24 8.50
CA HIS A 101 -0.04 -10.21 8.23
C HIS A 101 -0.57 -9.22 7.19
N GLN A 102 -1.24 -8.18 7.69
CA GLN A 102 -1.70 -7.06 6.89
C GLN A 102 -0.66 -5.95 6.90
N LYS A 103 -0.39 -5.43 5.71
CA LYS A 103 0.46 -4.26 5.50
C LYS A 103 -0.34 -3.21 4.76
N TYR A 104 0.06 -1.96 4.87
CA TYR A 104 -0.58 -0.89 4.12
C TYR A 104 0.43 0.16 3.68
N VAL A 105 0.05 0.85 2.61
CA VAL A 105 0.65 2.12 2.20
C VAL A 105 -0.43 3.18 2.35
N GLN A 106 -0.10 4.30 2.96
CA GLN A 106 -1.04 5.40 3.15
C GLN A 106 -0.41 6.74 2.80
N TYR A 107 -1.16 7.52 2.04
CA TYR A 107 -0.87 8.91 1.69
C TYR A 107 -1.87 9.82 2.36
N VAL A 108 -1.37 10.89 2.97
CA VAL A 108 -2.18 11.95 3.59
C VAL A 108 -1.84 13.24 2.86
N ILE A 109 -2.75 13.69 1.99
CA ILE A 109 -2.52 14.80 1.06
C ILE A 109 -3.33 15.99 1.54
N LYS A 110 -2.63 17.02 2.03
CA LYS A 110 -3.23 18.31 2.37
C LYS A 110 -3.50 19.09 1.08
N LYS A 111 -4.59 19.84 1.04
CA LYS A 111 -4.85 20.77 -0.07
C LYS A 111 -3.95 21.99 0.09
N GLU A 112 -3.35 22.47 -0.99
CA GLU A 112 -2.58 23.72 -0.97
C GLU A 112 -3.47 24.87 -0.44
N ASN A 113 -2.87 25.76 0.35
CA ASN A 113 -3.51 26.92 0.98
C ASN A 113 -4.59 26.66 2.05
N ASP A 114 -4.74 25.41 2.55
CA ASP A 114 -5.58 25.15 3.73
C ASP A 114 -4.77 25.23 5.03
N THR A 115 -4.37 26.45 5.41
CA THR A 115 -3.64 26.73 6.65
C THR A 115 -4.48 26.50 7.91
N ASN A 116 -5.80 26.49 7.78
CA ASN A 116 -6.76 26.41 8.89
C ASN A 116 -7.42 25.03 9.03
N TYR A 117 -7.01 24.03 8.23
CA TYR A 117 -7.57 22.67 8.21
C TYR A 117 -9.09 22.62 8.04
N VAL A 118 -9.67 23.61 7.36
CA VAL A 118 -11.11 23.67 7.14
C VAL A 118 -11.53 22.53 6.20
N LYS A 119 -10.62 22.09 5.32
CA LYS A 119 -10.83 20.96 4.41
C LYS A 119 -10.08 19.74 4.94
N LYS A 120 -10.80 18.63 5.13
CA LYS A 120 -10.19 17.38 5.57
C LYS A 120 -9.16 16.91 4.54
N PRO A 121 -7.97 16.42 4.97
CA PRO A 121 -6.97 15.93 4.04
C PRO A 121 -7.50 14.71 3.28
N LEU A 122 -7.11 14.59 2.01
CA LEU A 122 -7.37 13.40 1.22
C LEU A 122 -6.51 12.27 1.78
N ILE A 123 -7.14 11.15 2.11
CA ILE A 123 -6.44 9.95 2.58
C ILE A 123 -6.61 8.87 1.54
N ILE A 124 -5.49 8.38 1.01
CA ILE A 124 -5.43 7.22 0.12
C ILE A 124 -4.77 6.10 0.89
N THR A 125 -5.48 5.00 1.10
CA THR A 125 -4.92 3.80 1.74
C THR A 125 -4.94 2.66 0.75
N LEU A 126 -3.87 1.86 0.70
CA LEU A 126 -3.77 0.61 -0.06
C LEU A 126 -3.43 -0.49 0.95
N LEU A 127 -4.36 -1.42 1.17
CA LEU A 127 -4.22 -2.52 2.13
C LEU A 127 -3.79 -3.79 1.42
N PHE A 128 -2.84 -4.51 1.99
CA PHE A 128 -2.26 -5.73 1.44
C PHE A 128 -2.38 -6.87 2.44
N TYR A 129 -2.80 -8.04 1.99
CA TYR A 129 -3.06 -9.20 2.83
C TYR A 129 -2.27 -10.42 2.36
N LYS A 130 -1.34 -10.90 3.20
CA LYS A 130 -0.39 -11.94 2.82
C LYS A 130 -1.03 -13.21 2.21
N PRO A 131 -2.11 -13.78 2.78
CA PRO A 131 -2.75 -14.98 2.20
C PRO A 131 -3.28 -14.80 0.77
N GLY A 132 -3.63 -13.58 0.38
CA GLY A 132 -4.11 -13.28 -0.97
C GLY A 132 -3.05 -12.67 -1.90
N GLY A 133 -1.79 -12.61 -1.45
CA GLY A 133 -0.68 -12.03 -2.19
C GLY A 133 -0.53 -10.52 -1.99
N TYR A 134 0.71 -10.04 -1.99
CA TYR A 134 1.02 -8.60 -1.95
C TYR A 134 0.96 -7.92 -3.33
N ASP A 135 0.57 -8.66 -4.36
CA ASP A 135 0.21 -8.18 -5.70
C ASP A 135 -1.24 -7.67 -5.80
N LYS A 136 -2.02 -7.75 -4.71
CA LYS A 136 -3.42 -7.33 -4.64
C LYS A 136 -3.69 -6.33 -3.52
N ILE A 137 -4.61 -5.41 -3.79
CA ILE A 137 -5.11 -4.38 -2.88
C ILE A 137 -6.49 -4.82 -2.35
N PHE A 138 -6.63 -4.90 -1.03
CA PHE A 138 -7.76 -5.53 -0.34
C PHE A 138 -8.75 -4.55 0.31
N ASN A 139 -8.47 -3.25 0.31
CA ASN A 139 -9.38 -2.30 0.95
C ASN A 139 -10.54 -1.93 0.02
N ARG A 140 -11.76 -2.10 0.54
CA ARG A 140 -13.01 -1.70 -0.14
C ARG A 140 -13.15 -0.19 -0.32
N LYS A 141 -12.42 0.59 0.49
CA LYS A 141 -12.44 2.05 0.49
C LYS A 141 -11.01 2.56 0.33
N ILE A 142 -10.64 2.92 -0.90
CA ILE A 142 -9.30 3.45 -1.22
C ILE A 142 -9.21 4.92 -0.85
N LEU A 143 -10.25 5.70 -1.17
CA LEU A 143 -10.31 7.12 -0.90
C LEU A 143 -11.12 7.46 0.36
N GLN A 144 -10.60 8.36 1.18
CA GLN A 144 -11.35 9.04 2.23
C GLN A 144 -11.24 10.56 2.08
N ASN A 145 -12.31 11.27 2.46
CA ASN A 145 -12.44 12.72 2.37
C ASN A 145 -12.39 13.32 0.95
N HIS A 146 -12.46 12.51 -0.10
CA HIS A 146 -12.36 12.98 -1.49
C HIS A 146 -13.43 14.04 -1.85
N ILE A 147 -14.65 13.94 -1.32
CA ILE A 147 -15.72 14.94 -1.52
C ILE A 147 -15.31 16.31 -0.95
N GLY A 148 -14.90 16.35 0.33
CA GLY A 148 -14.51 17.60 1.00
C GLY A 148 -13.17 18.15 0.52
N TRP A 149 -12.31 17.30 -0.06
CA TRP A 149 -11.04 17.73 -0.64
C TRP A 149 -11.20 18.33 -2.04
N ALA A 150 -12.17 17.87 -2.84
CA ALA A 150 -12.45 18.44 -4.17
C ALA A 150 -12.99 19.87 -4.09
N GLN A 151 -13.87 20.16 -3.13
CA GLN A 151 -14.43 21.49 -2.86
C GLN A 151 -13.34 22.49 -2.51
#